data_AF-A0A7R8ZV51-F1
#
_entry.id   AF-A0A7R8ZV51-F1
#
_cell.length_a   1.000
_cell.length_b   1.000
_cell.length_c   1.000
_cell.angle_alpha   90.00
_cell.angle_beta   90.00
_cell.angle_gamma   90.00
#
_symmetry.space_group_name_H-M   'P 1'
#
loop_
_entity.id
_entity.type
_entity.pdbx_description
1 polymer ?
#
loop_
_entity_poly.entity_id
_entity_poly.type
_entity_poly.pdbx_seq_one_letter_code
_entity_poly.pdbx_strand_id
1 'polypeptide(L)'
;MGPGPSDVSPRVLAASARPTIGHLDPLFVDLMDEVKVMLQYAFQTTNRLTMPVSAPGSAGMETCFVNLVEPGDKVIVCQNGVFGGRMKENVERCGGIPIMVIDDWGKPVDPEKLESALKANPDARIVAFVHAETSTGALSDAKSLVEIAHRHDCVTIVDAVTSLGGSELRMDEWGIDAVYSGTQKCLSGLPGLSPVSFGDRAVDKINRR
;
A
#
# COMPACT_ATOMS: atom_id res chain seq x y z
N MET A 1 21.99 -0.21 12.43
CA MET A 1 20.70 -0.80 12.00
C MET A 1 20.09 0.11 10.94
N GLY A 2 20.01 -0.35 9.69
CA GLY A 2 19.45 0.43 8.58
C GLY A 2 17.93 0.22 8.43
N PRO A 3 17.27 0.95 7.51
CA PRO A 3 15.82 0.91 7.36
C PRO A 3 15.28 -0.34 6.64
N GLY A 4 16.14 -1.25 6.18
CA GLY A 4 15.77 -2.48 5.47
C GLY A 4 16.85 -2.92 4.47
N PRO A 5 16.95 -4.22 4.13
CA PRO A 5 16.19 -5.33 4.73
C PRO A 5 16.54 -5.53 6.21
N SER A 6 15.56 -5.85 7.04
CA SER A 6 15.79 -6.18 8.45
C SER A 6 16.36 -7.60 8.60
N ASP A 7 16.87 -7.92 9.79
CA ASP A 7 17.21 -9.30 10.12
C ASP A 7 15.98 -10.20 10.00
N VAL A 8 16.18 -11.41 9.47
CA VAL A 8 15.11 -12.39 9.22
C VAL A 8 15.11 -13.42 10.34
N SER A 9 13.94 -13.75 10.86
CA SER A 9 13.81 -14.75 11.91
C SER A 9 14.40 -16.10 11.47
N PRO A 10 15.17 -16.82 12.31
CA PRO A 10 15.67 -18.16 11.99
C PRO A 10 14.57 -19.15 11.58
N ARG A 11 13.33 -18.98 12.11
CA ARG A 11 12.17 -19.77 11.72
C ARG A 11 11.76 -19.55 10.27
N VAL A 12 11.83 -18.31 9.79
CA VAL A 12 11.53 -17.95 8.40
C VAL A 12 12.62 -18.47 7.46
N LEU A 13 13.89 -18.33 7.85
CA LEU A 13 15.02 -18.89 7.10
C LEU A 13 14.90 -20.42 6.96
N ALA A 14 14.60 -21.12 8.05
CA ALA A 14 14.39 -22.56 8.04
C ALA A 14 13.19 -22.98 7.17
N ALA A 15 12.12 -22.19 7.14
CA ALA A 15 10.98 -22.42 6.25
C ALA A 15 11.37 -22.26 4.77
N SER A 16 12.18 -21.24 4.44
CA SER A 16 12.62 -20.97 3.06
C SER A 16 13.55 -22.04 2.48
N ALA A 17 14.17 -22.86 3.32
CA ALA A 17 15.06 -23.95 2.91
C ALA A 17 14.31 -25.28 2.63
N ARG A 18 12.98 -25.31 2.80
CA ARG A 18 12.18 -26.52 2.54
C ARG A 18 12.04 -26.78 1.03
N PRO A 19 11.90 -28.06 0.60
CA PRO A 19 11.64 -28.39 -0.80
C PRO A 19 10.37 -27.72 -1.32
N THR A 20 10.37 -27.36 -2.61
CA THR A 20 9.20 -26.82 -3.27
C THR A 20 8.14 -27.90 -3.49
N ILE A 21 6.88 -27.46 -3.55
CA ILE A 21 5.73 -28.26 -3.97
C ILE A 21 5.16 -27.69 -5.27
N GLY A 22 4.39 -28.49 -6.02
CA GLY A 22 3.78 -28.05 -7.27
C GLY A 22 2.70 -26.99 -7.04
N HIS A 23 2.59 -26.01 -7.94
CA HIS A 23 1.62 -24.91 -7.81
C HIS A 23 0.13 -25.33 -7.89
N LEU A 24 -0.15 -26.55 -8.36
CA LEU A 24 -1.49 -27.16 -8.38
C LEU A 24 -1.64 -28.27 -7.33
N ASP A 25 -0.62 -28.50 -6.51
CA ASP A 25 -0.70 -29.46 -5.40
C ASP A 25 -1.75 -28.96 -4.39
N PRO A 26 -2.68 -29.81 -3.91
CA PRO A 26 -3.65 -29.42 -2.89
C PRO A 26 -3.01 -28.76 -1.66
N LEU A 27 -1.83 -29.22 -1.24
CA LEU A 27 -1.09 -28.61 -0.13
C LEU A 27 -0.68 -27.16 -0.44
N PHE A 28 -0.36 -26.85 -1.70
CA PHE A 28 -0.01 -25.50 -2.10
C PHE A 28 -1.25 -24.58 -2.07
N VAL A 29 -2.40 -25.09 -2.49
CA VAL A 29 -3.67 -24.36 -2.43
C VAL A 29 -4.04 -24.03 -0.98
N ASP A 30 -3.97 -25.03 -0.08
CA ASP A 30 -4.23 -24.84 1.35
C ASP A 30 -3.27 -23.80 1.97
N LEU A 31 -1.98 -23.87 1.64
CA LEU A 31 -0.98 -22.89 2.09
C LEU A 31 -1.29 -21.47 1.59
N MET A 32 -1.76 -21.31 0.35
CA MET A 32 -2.14 -20.00 -0.18
C MET A 32 -3.37 -19.44 0.54
N ASP A 33 -4.35 -20.27 0.89
CA ASP A 33 -5.51 -19.86 1.68
C ASP A 33 -5.11 -19.45 3.10
N GLU A 34 -4.23 -20.20 3.77
CA GLU A 34 -3.66 -19.81 5.06
C GLU A 34 -2.90 -18.49 4.99
N VAL A 35 -2.06 -18.31 3.96
CA VAL A 35 -1.31 -17.06 3.72
C VAL A 35 -2.27 -15.88 3.55
N LYS A 36 -3.35 -16.06 2.80
CA LYS A 36 -4.38 -15.02 2.65
C LYS A 36 -4.99 -14.64 4.00
N VAL A 37 -5.39 -15.61 4.83
CA VAL A 37 -5.95 -15.35 6.17
C VAL A 37 -4.93 -14.64 7.08
N MET A 38 -3.66 -15.03 7.03
CA MET A 38 -2.60 -14.37 7.80
C MET A 38 -2.34 -12.93 7.32
N LEU A 39 -2.39 -12.68 6.01
CA LEU A 39 -2.26 -11.32 5.47
C LEU A 39 -3.48 -10.46 5.82
N GLN A 40 -4.68 -11.02 5.77
CA GLN A 40 -5.91 -10.38 6.24
C GLN A 40 -5.78 -9.97 7.70
N TYR A 41 -5.26 -10.86 8.56
CA TYR A 41 -4.93 -10.50 9.95
C TYR A 41 -3.87 -9.39 10.02
N ALA A 42 -2.77 -9.47 9.26
CA ALA A 42 -1.72 -8.45 9.30
C ALA A 42 -2.23 -7.05 8.92
N PHE A 43 -3.11 -6.96 7.92
CA PHE A 43 -3.75 -5.71 7.50
C PHE A 43 -4.97 -5.33 8.35
N GLN A 44 -5.43 -6.22 9.24
CA GLN A 44 -6.68 -6.11 9.99
C GLN A 44 -7.87 -5.86 9.05
N THR A 45 -8.07 -6.80 8.12
CA THR A 45 -9.10 -6.75 7.08
C THR A 45 -9.75 -8.11 6.87
N THR A 46 -10.95 -8.11 6.29
CA THR A 46 -11.65 -9.29 5.79
C THR A 46 -11.73 -9.33 4.25
N ASN A 47 -11.06 -8.39 3.58
CA ASN A 47 -11.12 -8.23 2.13
C ASN A 47 -10.74 -9.51 1.37
N ARG A 48 -11.55 -9.87 0.38
CA ARG A 48 -11.35 -11.12 -0.38
C ARG A 48 -10.11 -11.07 -1.25
N LEU A 49 -9.77 -9.89 -1.80
CA LEU A 49 -8.62 -9.68 -2.65
C LEU A 49 -7.41 -9.24 -1.82
N THR A 50 -6.93 -10.15 -0.98
CA THR A 50 -5.71 -10.01 -0.19
C THR A 50 -4.74 -11.11 -0.59
N MET A 51 -3.57 -10.74 -1.09
CA MET A 51 -2.62 -11.69 -1.65
C MET A 51 -1.18 -11.16 -1.61
N PRO A 52 -0.18 -12.06 -1.61
CA PRO A 52 1.20 -11.67 -1.88
C PRO A 52 1.45 -11.61 -3.40
N VAL A 53 2.00 -10.51 -3.87
CA VAL A 53 2.57 -10.37 -5.22
C VAL A 53 4.01 -10.88 -5.20
N SER A 54 4.38 -11.73 -6.16
CA SER A 54 5.73 -12.29 -6.33
C SER A 54 6.75 -11.29 -6.88
N ALA A 55 6.93 -10.18 -6.17
CA ALA A 55 7.87 -9.12 -6.50
C ALA A 55 8.20 -8.23 -5.28
N PRO A 56 9.24 -7.37 -5.32
CA PRO A 56 9.56 -6.44 -4.22
C PRO A 56 8.42 -5.46 -3.92
N GLY A 57 8.47 -4.78 -2.77
CA GLY A 57 7.42 -3.82 -2.36
C GLY A 57 7.09 -2.71 -3.38
N SER A 58 8.04 -2.30 -4.21
CA SER A 58 7.80 -1.35 -5.31
C SER A 58 6.87 -1.89 -6.41
N ALA A 59 6.85 -3.21 -6.62
CA ALA A 59 5.91 -3.83 -7.52
C ALA A 59 4.52 -3.98 -6.89
N GLY A 60 4.40 -4.01 -5.55
CA GLY A 60 3.10 -3.83 -4.87
C GLY A 60 2.52 -2.46 -5.08
N MET A 61 3.36 -1.41 -4.99
CA MET A 61 2.99 -0.05 -5.38
C MET A 61 2.48 -0.05 -6.82
N GLU A 62 3.29 -0.51 -7.77
CA GLU A 62 2.90 -0.56 -9.19
C GLU A 62 1.62 -1.39 -9.41
N THR A 63 1.43 -2.50 -8.70
CA THR A 63 0.20 -3.31 -8.74
C THR A 63 -1.02 -2.46 -8.36
N CYS A 64 -0.95 -1.65 -7.31
CA CYS A 64 -2.06 -0.78 -6.94
C CYS A 64 -2.30 0.32 -7.98
N PHE A 65 -1.24 1.02 -8.43
CA PHE A 65 -1.40 2.13 -9.37
C PHE A 65 -1.86 1.67 -10.76
N VAL A 66 -1.26 0.62 -11.33
CA VAL A 66 -1.63 0.11 -12.65
C VAL A 66 -3.06 -0.43 -12.68
N ASN A 67 -3.56 -0.97 -11.56
CA ASN A 67 -4.93 -1.48 -11.47
C ASN A 67 -5.98 -0.39 -11.16
N LEU A 68 -5.58 0.74 -10.58
CA LEU A 68 -6.52 1.78 -10.15
C LEU A 68 -6.44 3.08 -10.95
N VAL A 69 -5.31 3.45 -11.55
CA VAL A 69 -5.19 4.71 -12.30
C VAL A 69 -5.58 4.49 -13.76
N GLU A 70 -6.47 5.33 -14.28
CA GLU A 70 -6.81 5.35 -15.71
C GLU A 70 -6.20 6.60 -16.39
N PRO A 71 -5.94 6.56 -17.71
CA PRO A 71 -5.48 7.73 -18.44
C PRO A 71 -6.40 8.94 -18.24
N GLY A 72 -5.84 10.06 -17.78
CA GLY A 72 -6.58 11.28 -17.46
C GLY A 72 -7.11 11.39 -16.02
N ASP A 73 -7.04 10.32 -15.21
CA ASP A 73 -7.40 10.40 -13.79
C ASP A 73 -6.51 11.41 -13.07
N LYS A 74 -7.11 12.35 -12.34
CA LYS A 74 -6.36 13.19 -11.40
C LYS A 74 -6.12 12.43 -10.10
N VAL A 75 -4.85 12.33 -9.72
CA VAL A 75 -4.41 11.63 -8.51
C VAL A 75 -3.71 12.62 -7.58
N ILE A 76 -4.27 12.84 -6.39
CA ILE A 76 -3.58 13.61 -5.35
C ILE A 76 -2.47 12.72 -4.77
N VAL A 77 -1.22 13.16 -4.85
CA VAL A 77 -0.06 12.43 -4.30
C VAL A 77 0.56 13.25 -3.19
N CYS A 78 0.51 12.73 -1.96
CA CYS A 78 1.14 13.34 -0.81
C CYS A 78 2.61 12.92 -0.72
N GLN A 79 3.51 13.89 -0.66
CA GLN A 79 4.95 13.66 -0.60
C GLN A 79 5.57 14.39 0.59
N ASN A 80 6.01 13.62 1.58
CA ASN A 80 6.79 14.07 2.74
C ASN A 80 8.17 13.40 2.84
N GLY A 81 8.65 12.83 1.72
CA GLY A 81 9.92 12.11 1.60
C GLY A 81 10.15 11.54 0.20
N VAL A 82 10.92 10.45 0.11
CA VAL A 82 11.32 9.83 -1.16
C VAL A 82 10.16 9.09 -1.85
N PHE A 83 9.32 8.36 -1.11
CA PHE A 83 8.42 7.39 -1.74
C PHE A 83 7.18 8.04 -2.37
N GLY A 84 6.75 9.21 -1.90
CA GLY A 84 5.72 10.02 -2.60
C GLY A 84 6.15 10.41 -4.03
N GLY A 85 7.45 10.64 -4.26
CA GLY A 85 7.97 10.86 -5.61
C GLY A 85 7.86 9.63 -6.51
N ARG A 86 8.01 8.41 -5.94
CA ARG A 86 7.84 7.16 -6.69
C ARG A 86 6.37 6.88 -7.03
N MET A 87 5.44 7.28 -6.16
CA MET A 87 4.00 7.24 -6.45
C MET A 87 3.67 8.15 -7.63
N LYS A 88 4.20 9.38 -7.65
CA LYS A 88 4.06 10.31 -8.79
C LYS A 88 4.48 9.67 -10.10
N GLU A 89 5.65 9.03 -10.14
CA GLU A 89 6.14 8.36 -11.35
C GLU A 89 5.19 7.25 -11.83
N ASN A 90 4.57 6.49 -10.91
CA ASN A 90 3.59 5.48 -11.27
C ASN A 90 2.31 6.10 -11.85
N VAL A 91 1.81 7.20 -11.27
CA VAL A 91 0.68 7.94 -11.83
C VAL A 91 0.96 8.37 -13.27
N GLU A 92 2.11 9.00 -13.51
CA GLU A 92 2.49 9.49 -14.84
C GLU A 92 2.62 8.34 -15.86
N ARG A 93 3.22 7.21 -15.45
CA ARG A 93 3.35 6.01 -16.31
C ARG A 93 2.01 5.37 -16.66
N CYS A 94 1.02 5.46 -15.78
CA CYS A 94 -0.34 4.98 -16.03
C CYS A 94 -1.18 5.97 -16.87
N GLY A 95 -0.62 7.13 -17.25
CA GLY A 95 -1.33 8.18 -17.99
C GLY A 95 -2.22 9.06 -17.11
N GLY A 96 -2.14 8.92 -15.78
CA GLY A 96 -2.81 9.81 -14.84
C GLY A 96 -2.12 11.16 -14.71
N ILE A 97 -2.79 12.10 -14.05
CA ILE A 97 -2.33 13.47 -13.82
C ILE A 97 -2.04 13.63 -12.32
N PRO A 98 -0.77 13.60 -11.88
CA PRO A 98 -0.44 13.77 -10.47
C PRO A 98 -0.62 15.23 -10.02
N ILE A 99 -1.38 15.43 -8.96
CA ILE A 99 -1.50 16.69 -8.24
C ILE A 99 -0.72 16.55 -6.93
N MET A 100 0.41 17.24 -6.84
CA MET A 100 1.34 17.05 -5.71
C MET A 100 0.93 17.88 -4.50
N VAL A 101 0.83 17.22 -3.34
CA VAL A 101 0.78 17.85 -2.02
C VAL A 101 2.14 17.62 -1.36
N ILE A 102 2.95 18.67 -1.25
CA ILE A 102 4.33 18.57 -0.78
C ILE A 102 4.45 19.13 0.63
N ASP A 103 5.01 18.29 1.51
CA ASP A 103 5.32 18.60 2.89
C ASP A 103 6.84 18.60 3.14
N ASP A 104 7.25 19.30 4.19
CA ASP A 104 8.65 19.30 4.61
C ASP A 104 9.08 17.89 5.01
N TRP A 105 10.30 17.50 4.62
CA TRP A 105 10.83 16.20 4.98
C TRP A 105 10.97 16.07 6.49
N GLY A 106 10.51 14.93 7.03
CA GLY A 106 10.49 14.66 8.47
C GLY A 106 9.19 15.06 9.15
N LYS A 107 8.26 15.71 8.45
CA LYS A 107 6.90 15.95 8.93
C LYS A 107 5.93 14.89 8.37
N PRO A 108 4.86 14.55 9.12
CA PRO A 108 3.76 13.79 8.54
C PRO A 108 3.09 14.58 7.41
N VAL A 109 2.33 13.89 6.57
CA VAL A 109 1.45 14.54 5.60
C VAL A 109 0.46 15.45 6.33
N ASP A 110 0.35 16.70 5.86
CA ASP A 110 -0.56 17.70 6.44
C ASP A 110 -2.01 17.48 5.95
N PRO A 111 -2.95 17.12 6.86
CA PRO A 111 -4.34 16.90 6.49
C PRO A 111 -5.03 18.13 5.89
N GLU A 112 -4.66 19.35 6.31
CA GLU A 112 -5.27 20.58 5.81
C GLU A 112 -4.82 20.87 4.37
N LYS A 113 -3.56 20.58 4.05
CA LYS A 113 -3.05 20.70 2.67
C LYS A 113 -3.71 19.68 1.74
N LEU A 114 -3.87 18.43 2.21
CA LEU A 114 -4.61 17.41 1.45
C LEU A 114 -6.04 17.89 1.16
N GLU A 115 -6.76 18.35 2.18
CA GLU A 115 -8.15 18.81 2.01
C GLU A 115 -8.23 20.03 1.08
N SER A 116 -7.28 20.96 1.19
CA SER A 116 -7.20 22.12 0.28
C SER A 116 -6.97 21.72 -1.17
N ALA A 117 -6.09 20.73 -1.41
CA ALA A 117 -5.82 20.21 -2.76
C ALA A 117 -7.05 19.50 -3.36
N LEU A 118 -7.79 18.74 -2.55
CA LEU A 118 -9.04 18.09 -2.96
C LEU A 118 -10.15 19.11 -3.27
N LYS A 119 -10.28 20.17 -2.46
CA LYS A 119 -11.22 21.28 -2.76
C LYS A 119 -10.88 22.00 -4.07
N ALA A 120 -9.59 22.16 -4.37
CA ALA A 120 -9.13 22.76 -5.63
C ALA A 120 -9.27 21.83 -6.84
N ASN A 121 -9.38 20.52 -6.62
CA ASN A 121 -9.48 19.49 -7.66
C ASN A 121 -10.68 18.57 -7.37
N PRO A 122 -11.92 19.07 -7.48
CA PRO A 122 -13.12 18.29 -7.16
C PRO A 122 -13.35 17.09 -8.09
N ASP A 123 -12.60 17.01 -9.20
CA ASP A 123 -12.58 15.91 -10.16
C ASP A 123 -11.45 14.90 -9.89
N ALA A 124 -10.69 15.05 -8.80
CA ALA A 124 -9.74 14.05 -8.34
C ALA A 124 -10.44 12.71 -8.07
N ARG A 125 -9.77 11.61 -8.41
CA ARG A 125 -10.31 10.25 -8.28
C ARG A 125 -9.61 9.43 -7.22
N ILE A 126 -8.34 9.73 -6.98
CA ILE A 126 -7.47 8.93 -6.13
C ILE A 126 -6.64 9.83 -5.23
N VAL A 127 -6.45 9.41 -3.98
CA VAL A 127 -5.47 9.98 -3.04
C VAL A 127 -4.45 8.90 -2.70
N ALA A 128 -3.17 9.20 -2.87
CA ALA A 128 -2.08 8.29 -2.53
C ALA A 128 -1.10 8.93 -1.55
N PHE A 129 -0.74 8.20 -0.49
CA PHE A 129 0.18 8.68 0.53
C PHE A 129 0.96 7.56 1.21
N VAL A 130 2.08 7.93 1.84
CA VAL A 130 2.93 7.02 2.58
C VAL A 130 2.55 7.04 4.06
N HIS A 131 2.23 5.87 4.62
CA HIS A 131 1.86 5.75 6.02
C HIS A 131 3.08 5.97 6.93
N ALA A 132 4.17 5.22 6.70
CA ALA A 132 5.46 5.43 7.38
C ALA A 132 6.55 5.74 6.36
N GLU A 133 6.93 7.02 6.28
CA GLU A 133 7.93 7.52 5.34
C GLU A 133 9.33 7.19 5.82
N THR A 134 9.82 6.04 5.34
CA THR A 134 11.13 5.48 5.70
C THR A 134 12.29 6.46 5.58
N SER A 135 12.31 7.32 4.55
CA SER A 135 13.45 8.19 4.28
C SER A 135 13.60 9.30 5.32
N THR A 136 12.53 9.60 6.05
CA THR A 136 12.48 10.71 7.01
C THR A 136 12.09 10.27 8.42
N GLY A 137 11.52 9.07 8.59
CA GLY A 137 11.02 8.56 9.85
C GLY A 137 9.63 9.09 10.23
N ALA A 138 8.97 9.86 9.36
CA ALA A 138 7.66 10.42 9.63
C ALA A 138 6.55 9.36 9.54
N LEU A 139 5.60 9.40 10.47
CA LEU A 139 4.39 8.57 10.47
C LEU A 139 3.18 9.47 10.22
N SER A 140 2.51 9.29 9.10
CA SER A 140 1.30 10.05 8.72
C SER A 140 0.05 9.45 9.36
N ASP A 141 -0.93 10.29 9.69
CA ASP A 141 -2.21 9.83 10.24
C ASP A 141 -3.10 9.23 9.12
N ALA A 142 -2.90 7.95 8.84
CA ALA A 142 -3.61 7.27 7.76
C ALA A 142 -5.12 7.30 7.92
N LYS A 143 -5.64 7.21 9.15
CA LYS A 143 -7.09 7.25 9.42
C LYS A 143 -7.67 8.59 8.99
N SER A 144 -7.10 9.70 9.47
CA SER A 144 -7.59 11.04 9.14
C SER A 144 -7.48 11.34 7.63
N LEU A 145 -6.40 10.91 6.98
CA LEU A 145 -6.19 11.14 5.55
C LEU A 145 -7.18 10.35 4.68
N VAL A 146 -7.52 9.12 5.08
CA VAL A 146 -8.54 8.32 4.39
C VAL A 146 -9.93 8.93 4.57
N GLU A 147 -10.27 9.35 5.78
CA GLU A 147 -11.54 10.04 6.05
C GLU A 147 -11.69 11.31 5.20
N ILE A 148 -10.61 12.10 5.03
CA ILE A 148 -10.60 13.27 4.14
C ILE A 148 -10.82 12.87 2.69
N ALA A 149 -10.08 11.87 2.18
CA ALA A 149 -10.20 11.41 0.80
C ALA A 149 -11.64 10.94 0.48
N HIS A 150 -12.26 10.21 1.40
CA HIS A 150 -13.62 9.70 1.25
C HIS A 150 -14.69 10.79 1.24
N ARG A 151 -14.52 11.89 1.99
CA ARG A 151 -15.42 13.07 1.91
C ARG A 151 -15.44 13.70 0.50
N HIS A 152 -14.39 13.46 -0.28
CA HIS A 152 -14.25 13.91 -1.66
C HIS A 152 -14.42 12.77 -2.68
N ASP A 153 -15.00 11.64 -2.27
CA ASP A 153 -15.25 10.44 -3.09
C ASP A 153 -14.00 9.89 -3.82
N CYS A 154 -12.81 10.09 -3.25
CA CYS A 154 -11.59 9.52 -3.78
C CYS A 154 -11.37 8.10 -3.25
N VAL A 155 -10.80 7.23 -4.10
CA VAL A 155 -10.21 5.96 -3.69
C VAL A 155 -8.83 6.20 -3.09
N THR A 156 -8.46 5.51 -2.03
CA THR A 156 -7.18 5.65 -1.34
C THR A 156 -6.17 4.56 -1.73
N ILE A 157 -4.92 4.94 -1.92
CA ILE A 157 -3.77 4.03 -2.06
C ILE A 157 -2.77 4.34 -0.94
N VAL A 158 -2.58 3.39 -0.03
CA VAL A 158 -1.72 3.56 1.15
C VAL A 158 -0.46 2.70 1.05
N ASP A 159 0.71 3.34 1.11
CA ASP A 159 1.98 2.64 1.28
C ASP A 159 2.20 2.28 2.74
N ALA A 160 2.15 0.98 3.03
CA ALA A 160 2.44 0.40 4.34
C ALA A 160 3.69 -0.48 4.31
N VAL A 161 4.64 -0.24 3.39
CA VAL A 161 5.89 -1.04 3.26
C VAL A 161 6.67 -1.04 4.57
N THR A 162 6.81 0.12 5.21
CA THR A 162 7.54 0.22 6.47
C THR A 162 6.68 0.00 7.71
N SER A 163 5.39 0.35 7.67
CA SER A 163 4.53 0.31 8.86
C SER A 163 3.86 -1.04 9.14
N LEU A 164 3.62 -1.89 8.14
CA LEU A 164 2.90 -3.15 8.35
C LEU A 164 3.63 -4.07 9.35
N GLY A 165 2.97 -4.37 10.48
CA GLY A 165 3.54 -5.16 11.58
C GLY A 165 4.42 -4.38 12.57
N GLY A 166 4.71 -3.10 12.29
CA GLY A 166 5.50 -2.22 13.17
C GLY A 166 4.74 -1.01 13.73
N SER A 167 3.67 -0.59 13.05
CA SER A 167 2.76 0.47 13.48
C SER A 167 1.32 -0.01 13.31
N GLU A 168 0.38 0.55 14.09
CA GLU A 168 -1.03 0.22 13.96
C GLU A 168 -1.50 0.48 12.52
N LEU A 169 -2.19 -0.47 11.92
CA LEU A 169 -2.76 -0.36 10.57
C LEU A 169 -4.06 -1.16 10.56
N ARG A 170 -5.19 -0.46 10.47
CA ARG A 170 -6.52 -1.07 10.55
C ARG A 170 -7.31 -0.81 9.28
N MET A 171 -7.04 -1.61 8.23
CA MET A 171 -7.55 -1.37 6.89
C MET A 171 -9.08 -1.23 6.86
N ASP A 172 -9.83 -2.19 7.42
CA ASP A 172 -11.31 -2.14 7.36
C ASP A 172 -11.87 -1.02 8.23
N GLU A 173 -11.32 -0.82 9.43
CA GLU A 173 -11.79 0.23 10.35
C GLU A 173 -11.55 1.64 9.81
N TRP A 174 -10.42 1.85 9.14
CA TRP A 174 -10.06 3.15 8.57
C TRP A 174 -10.64 3.34 7.17
N GLY A 175 -11.22 2.30 6.57
CA GLY A 175 -11.77 2.34 5.22
C GLY A 175 -10.71 2.45 4.13
N ILE A 176 -9.49 1.92 4.34
CA ILE A 176 -8.45 1.96 3.30
C ILE A 176 -8.88 1.13 2.09
N ASP A 177 -8.92 1.74 0.91
CA ASP A 177 -9.41 1.10 -0.31
C ASP A 177 -8.37 0.18 -0.95
N ALA A 178 -7.10 0.60 -0.98
CA ALA A 178 -5.98 -0.22 -1.43
C ALA A 178 -4.75 0.03 -0.56
N VAL A 179 -4.10 -1.06 -0.14
CA VAL A 179 -2.88 -1.01 0.66
C VAL A 179 -1.86 -2.01 0.12
N TYR A 180 -0.59 -1.62 0.16
CA TYR A 180 0.51 -2.51 -0.18
C TYR A 180 1.64 -2.42 0.84
N SER A 181 2.46 -3.46 0.89
CA SER A 181 3.62 -3.52 1.78
C SER A 181 4.80 -4.30 1.17
N GLY A 182 5.86 -4.53 1.94
CA GLY A 182 7.00 -5.37 1.57
C GLY A 182 7.41 -6.26 2.74
N THR A 183 7.84 -7.48 2.45
CA THR A 183 8.16 -8.48 3.49
C THR A 183 9.42 -8.18 4.29
N GLN A 184 10.35 -7.39 3.75
CA GLN A 184 11.70 -7.18 4.31
C GLN A 184 11.83 -6.04 5.33
N LYS A 185 10.71 -5.57 5.88
CA LYS A 185 10.63 -4.50 6.88
C LYS A 185 10.16 -5.08 8.21
N CYS A 186 9.10 -4.54 8.81
CA CYS A 186 8.60 -4.99 10.10
C CYS A 186 8.02 -6.41 10.08
N LEU A 187 7.69 -6.96 8.91
CA LEU A 187 7.35 -8.38 8.76
C LEU A 187 8.56 -9.32 8.91
N SER A 188 9.79 -8.80 8.85
CA SER A 188 11.05 -9.55 9.02
C SER A 188 11.14 -10.83 8.16
N GLY A 189 10.60 -10.76 6.94
CA GLY A 189 10.69 -11.79 5.92
C GLY A 189 11.81 -11.53 4.91
N LEU A 190 12.04 -12.50 4.03
CA LEU A 190 12.95 -12.34 2.90
C LEU A 190 12.41 -11.29 1.91
N PRO A 191 13.25 -10.43 1.31
CA PRO A 191 12.82 -9.53 0.24
C PRO A 191 12.37 -10.33 -0.99
N GLY A 192 11.35 -9.82 -1.69
CA GLY A 192 10.86 -10.41 -2.94
C GLY A 192 9.36 -10.72 -2.98
N LEU A 193 8.64 -10.45 -1.90
CA LEU A 193 7.18 -10.53 -1.86
C LEU A 193 6.59 -9.18 -1.42
N SER A 194 5.43 -8.85 -1.98
CA SER A 194 4.68 -7.65 -1.64
C SER A 194 3.25 -8.01 -1.29
N PRO A 195 2.87 -7.97 0.00
CA PRO A 195 1.47 -8.08 0.39
C PRO A 195 0.66 -6.91 -0.17
N VAL A 196 -0.48 -7.21 -0.79
CA VAL A 196 -1.46 -6.23 -1.24
C VAL A 196 -2.84 -6.62 -0.78
N SER A 197 -3.70 -5.63 -0.55
CA SER A 197 -5.11 -5.84 -0.25
C SER A 197 -5.96 -4.75 -0.88
N PHE A 198 -7.10 -5.13 -1.46
CA PHE A 198 -8.06 -4.23 -2.09
C PHE A 198 -9.45 -4.41 -1.45
N GLY A 199 -10.03 -3.31 -0.97
CA GLY A 199 -11.40 -3.23 -0.50
C GLY A 199 -12.42 -3.09 -1.64
N ASP A 200 -13.70 -3.19 -1.29
CA ASP A 200 -14.79 -3.27 -2.27
C ASP A 200 -14.83 -2.06 -3.23
N ARG A 201 -14.60 -0.83 -2.75
CA ARG A 201 -14.52 0.38 -3.60
C ARG A 201 -13.39 0.28 -4.64
N ALA A 202 -12.23 -0.25 -4.27
CA ALA A 202 -11.12 -0.45 -5.19
C ALA A 202 -11.43 -1.57 -6.20
N VAL A 203 -12.00 -2.69 -5.74
CA VAL A 203 -12.43 -3.81 -6.60
C VAL A 203 -13.50 -3.35 -7.60
N ASP A 204 -14.48 -2.56 -7.15
CA ASP A 204 -15.51 -1.99 -8.01
C ASP A 204 -14.92 -1.10 -9.09
N LYS A 205 -13.92 -0.27 -8.77
CA LYS A 205 -13.21 0.53 -9.78
C LYS A 205 -12.46 -0.36 -10.76
N ILE A 206 -11.73 -1.38 -10.29
CA ILE A 206 -11.01 -2.34 -11.15
C ILE A 206 -11.93 -3.01 -12.16
N ASN A 207 -13.14 -3.40 -11.73
CA ASN A 207 -14.11 -4.09 -12.59
C ASN A 207 -14.81 -3.20 -13.62
N ARG A 208 -14.73 -1.87 -13.47
CA ARG A 208 -15.39 -0.89 -14.36
C ARG A 208 -14.48 -0.31 -15.43
N ARG A 209 -13.21 -0.73 -15.46
CA ARG A 209 -12.20 -0.27 -16.42
C ARG A 209 -12.44 -0.82 -17.83
#